data_AF-A0AAD2HB47-F1
#
_entry.id   AF-A0AAD2HB47-F1
#
_cell.length_a   1.000
_cell.length_b   1.000
_cell.length_c   1.000
_cell.angle_alpha   90.00
_cell.angle_beta   90.00
_cell.angle_gamma   90.00
#
_symmetry.space_group_name_H-M   'P 1'
#
loop_
_entity.id
_entity.type
_entity.pdbx_description
1 polymer ?
#
loop_
_entity_poly.entity_id
_entity_poly.type
_entity_poly.pdbx_seq_one_letter_code
_entity_poly.pdbx_strand_id
1 'polypeptide(L)'
;QPPNRQGLGLPALCLSQANDARRELRCAFDRARPGAGIRRHRPRDALARCGPSPSSMHRGLPASHPGLFTAGIYGTVVVQACLVLLSKKRRGVRGSQVNLAAVIAMFAIATVQWALDLAGFIIEGKMTLIENPDADIGVKYGDASGVIFKIVAAQAAIYGYMVGVARDAIIIHRAWKLKATHHVWIFAVPCLLWLGSVVATLLLTYCVATIGSDIVLGNFTHPAFCRNVQLVTYVMPCATTAVATALIGAMALKFARTRKSIGHVDRVSSVGTVHKSPAWYVLLLLVESGVLYFLFFLIQVIEVAPVVHNWLAANAGLSLAFKMFVYASSVFIGIYPTILIVLAHSRYA
;
A
#
# COMPACT_ATOMS: atom_id res chain seq x y z
N GLN A 1 50.44 -6.66 -16.58
CA GLN A 1 49.24 -7.37 -16.10
C GLN A 1 48.07 -6.40 -16.10
N PRO A 2 47.01 -6.61 -16.90
CA PRO A 2 45.86 -5.73 -16.90
C PRO A 2 44.89 -6.08 -15.75
N PRO A 3 44.12 -5.12 -15.22
CA PRO A 3 43.25 -5.35 -14.07
C PRO A 3 41.95 -6.06 -14.49
N ASN A 4 41.54 -6.99 -13.62
CA ASN A 4 40.40 -7.87 -13.75
C ASN A 4 39.09 -7.07 -13.57
N ARG A 5 38.30 -6.90 -14.64
CA ARG A 5 36.94 -6.34 -14.58
C ARG A 5 35.95 -7.44 -14.16
N GLN A 6 35.72 -7.58 -12.86
CA GLN A 6 34.53 -8.22 -12.33
C GLN A 6 33.70 -7.18 -11.58
N GLY A 7 32.50 -6.89 -12.08
CA GLY A 7 31.54 -6.07 -11.34
C GLY A 7 30.54 -5.36 -12.23
N LEU A 8 29.36 -5.98 -12.41
CA LEU A 8 28.01 -5.39 -12.62
C LEU A 8 27.07 -6.43 -13.25
N GLY A 9 26.78 -7.50 -12.51
CA GLY A 9 25.80 -8.53 -12.90
C GLY A 9 24.39 -8.34 -12.31
N LEU A 10 24.19 -7.39 -11.40
CA LEU A 10 22.91 -7.16 -10.73
C LEU A 10 21.76 -6.64 -11.63
N PRO A 11 21.95 -5.75 -12.62
CA PRO A 11 20.82 -5.23 -13.38
C PRO A 11 20.18 -6.29 -14.30
N ALA A 12 20.95 -7.28 -14.77
CA ALA A 12 20.44 -8.33 -15.67
C ALA A 12 19.50 -9.32 -14.96
N LEU A 13 19.79 -9.65 -13.69
CA LEU A 13 18.97 -10.59 -12.92
C LEU A 13 17.59 -10.00 -12.58
N CYS A 14 17.55 -8.72 -12.19
CA CYS A 14 16.30 -8.00 -11.93
C CYS A 14 15.45 -7.84 -13.20
N LEU A 15 16.09 -7.60 -14.36
CA LEU A 15 15.38 -7.48 -15.63
C LEU A 15 14.76 -8.81 -16.07
N SER A 16 15.45 -9.93 -15.82
CA SER A 16 14.92 -11.27 -16.12
C SER A 16 13.71 -11.60 -15.25
N GLN A 17 13.79 -11.38 -13.94
CA GLN A 17 12.67 -11.62 -13.02
C GLN A 17 11.47 -10.71 -13.31
N ALA A 18 11.71 -9.44 -13.68
CA ALA A 18 10.65 -8.54 -14.08
C ALA A 18 9.94 -8.98 -15.37
N ASN A 19 10.68 -9.57 -16.32
CA ASN A 19 10.12 -10.06 -17.58
C ASN A 19 9.27 -11.33 -17.38
N ASP A 20 9.70 -12.24 -16.51
CA ASP A 20 8.95 -13.46 -16.19
C ASP A 20 7.65 -13.13 -15.42
N ALA A 21 7.73 -12.26 -14.40
CA ALA A 21 6.55 -11.75 -13.70
C ALA A 21 5.57 -11.05 -14.66
N ARG A 22 6.08 -10.29 -15.65
CA ARG A 22 5.26 -9.63 -16.68
C ARG A 22 4.59 -10.62 -17.65
N ARG A 23 5.16 -11.82 -17.86
CA ARG A 23 4.54 -12.90 -18.66
C ARG A 23 3.44 -13.60 -17.86
N GLU A 24 3.69 -13.92 -16.60
CA GLU A 24 2.70 -14.56 -15.73
C GLU A 24 1.48 -13.67 -15.48
N LEU A 25 1.69 -12.38 -15.18
CA LEU A 25 0.61 -11.40 -15.03
C LEU A 25 -0.20 -11.23 -16.31
N ARG A 26 0.42 -11.27 -17.49
CA ARG A 26 -0.30 -11.25 -18.78
C ARG A 26 -1.17 -12.49 -18.95
N CYS A 27 -0.64 -13.68 -18.63
CA CYS A 27 -1.40 -14.92 -18.72
C CYS A 27 -2.56 -14.96 -17.71
N ALA A 28 -2.36 -14.47 -16.49
CA ALA A 28 -3.40 -14.34 -15.49
C ALA A 28 -4.48 -13.33 -15.91
N PHE A 29 -4.08 -12.21 -16.52
CA PHE A 29 -5.00 -11.19 -17.01
C PHE A 29 -5.83 -11.67 -18.21
N ASP A 30 -5.23 -12.42 -19.14
CA ASP A 30 -5.94 -13.00 -20.28
C ASP A 30 -6.91 -14.10 -19.85
N ARG A 31 -6.59 -14.88 -18.81
CA ARG A 31 -7.55 -15.82 -18.17
C ARG A 31 -8.69 -15.09 -17.46
N ALA A 32 -8.46 -13.89 -16.93
CA ALA A 32 -9.46 -13.14 -16.17
C ALA A 32 -10.45 -12.34 -17.03
N ARG A 33 -10.35 -12.37 -18.37
CA ARG A 33 -11.32 -11.73 -19.29
C ARG A 33 -12.57 -12.61 -19.45
N PRO A 34 -13.71 -12.26 -18.82
CA PRO A 34 -14.96 -12.97 -19.03
C PRO A 34 -15.62 -12.40 -20.28
N GLY A 35 -15.58 -13.13 -21.40
CA GLY A 35 -16.26 -12.73 -22.63
C GLY A 35 -15.47 -12.87 -23.93
N ALA A 36 -14.29 -13.50 -23.94
CA ALA A 36 -13.73 -13.98 -25.19
C ALA A 36 -14.64 -15.09 -25.73
N GLY A 37 -15.54 -14.70 -26.63
CA GLY A 37 -16.55 -15.56 -27.21
C GLY A 37 -15.96 -16.88 -27.69
N ILE A 38 -16.72 -17.95 -27.44
CA ILE A 38 -16.45 -19.32 -27.88
C ILE A 38 -16.46 -19.34 -29.41
N ARG A 39 -15.38 -18.88 -30.05
CA ARG A 39 -15.04 -19.34 -31.40
C ARG A 39 -14.41 -20.71 -31.20
N ARG A 40 -15.13 -21.74 -31.69
CA ARG A 40 -14.66 -23.12 -31.81
C ARG A 40 -13.42 -23.17 -32.72
N HIS A 41 -12.26 -22.78 -32.22
CA HIS A 41 -10.98 -23.14 -32.80
C HIS A 41 -10.40 -24.31 -32.00
N ARG A 42 -9.98 -25.34 -32.74
CA ARG A 42 -9.45 -26.61 -32.23
C ARG A 42 -8.42 -26.40 -31.10
N PRO A 43 -8.59 -27.05 -29.95
CA PRO A 43 -7.69 -26.93 -28.81
C PRO A 43 -6.58 -27.98 -28.92
N ARG A 44 -5.51 -27.73 -29.68
CA ARG A 44 -4.29 -28.55 -29.54
C ARG A 44 -2.97 -27.77 -29.47
N ASP A 45 -2.90 -26.53 -29.95
CA ASP A 45 -1.58 -25.88 -30.07
C ASP A 45 -1.33 -24.68 -29.13
N ALA A 46 -2.34 -24.24 -28.35
CA ALA A 46 -2.21 -23.05 -27.48
C ALA A 46 -1.76 -23.35 -26.04
N LEU A 47 -1.82 -24.61 -25.57
CA LEU A 47 -1.38 -24.96 -24.22
C LEU A 47 0.14 -25.10 -24.07
N ALA A 48 0.89 -25.22 -25.17
CA ALA A 48 2.33 -25.48 -25.13
C ALA A 48 3.21 -24.23 -24.88
N ARG A 49 2.65 -23.01 -24.89
CA ARG A 49 3.45 -21.76 -24.76
C ARG A 49 3.44 -21.12 -23.36
N CYS A 50 2.73 -21.69 -22.40
CA CYS A 50 2.68 -21.19 -21.02
C CYS A 50 3.18 -22.23 -19.99
N GLY A 51 4.16 -23.04 -20.38
CA GLY A 51 4.88 -23.91 -19.44
C GLY A 51 6.11 -23.17 -18.90
N PRO A 52 6.35 -23.17 -17.57
CA PRO A 52 7.60 -22.68 -17.03
C PRO A 52 8.77 -23.49 -17.59
N SER A 53 9.84 -22.83 -18.01
CA SER A 53 11.06 -23.50 -18.49
C SER A 53 11.69 -24.27 -17.33
N PRO A 54 11.89 -25.61 -17.41
CA PRO A 54 12.28 -26.43 -16.26
C PRO A 54 13.72 -26.25 -15.75
N SER A 55 14.52 -25.34 -16.31
CA SER A 55 15.98 -25.36 -16.16
C SER A 55 16.58 -24.23 -15.31
N SER A 56 15.80 -23.40 -14.61
CA SER A 56 16.35 -22.25 -13.84
C SER A 56 16.12 -22.26 -12.32
N MET A 57 15.48 -23.28 -11.75
CA MET A 57 14.95 -23.22 -10.38
C MET A 57 15.77 -23.94 -9.30
N HIS A 58 17.11 -23.84 -9.33
CA HIS A 58 17.94 -24.41 -8.24
C HIS A 58 19.19 -23.61 -7.83
N ARG A 59 19.33 -22.34 -8.22
CA ARG A 59 20.31 -21.48 -7.54
C ARG A 59 19.67 -20.96 -6.25
N GLY A 60 20.12 -21.51 -5.12
CA GLY A 60 19.76 -21.06 -3.80
C GLY A 60 19.95 -19.55 -3.71
N LEU A 61 18.85 -18.81 -3.75
CA LEU A 61 18.87 -17.41 -3.39
C LEU A 61 19.24 -17.37 -1.91
N PRO A 62 20.30 -16.63 -1.52
CA PRO A 62 20.56 -16.38 -0.12
C PRO A 62 19.27 -15.83 0.49
N ALA A 63 18.90 -16.32 1.69
CA ALA A 63 17.67 -15.97 2.39
C ALA A 63 17.36 -14.48 2.24
N SER A 64 16.52 -14.17 1.24
CA SER A 64 16.33 -12.79 0.84
C SER A 64 15.44 -12.18 1.90
N HIS A 65 15.94 -11.10 2.52
CA HIS A 65 15.14 -10.36 3.50
C HIS A 65 13.74 -10.13 2.90
N PRO A 66 12.66 -10.52 3.60
CA PRO A 66 11.29 -10.42 3.06
C PRO A 66 10.93 -9.00 2.60
N GLY A 67 11.59 -7.98 3.15
CA GLY A 67 11.48 -6.58 2.71
C GLY A 67 11.97 -6.33 1.28
N LEU A 68 13.06 -6.96 0.84
CA LEU A 68 13.58 -6.78 -0.54
C LEU A 68 12.63 -7.37 -1.57
N PHE A 69 12.08 -8.55 -1.27
CA PHE A 69 11.13 -9.22 -2.15
C PHE A 69 9.85 -8.40 -2.31
N THR A 70 9.29 -7.91 -1.20
CA THR A 70 8.07 -7.09 -1.21
C THR A 70 8.29 -5.72 -1.87
N ALA A 71 9.42 -5.06 -1.62
CA ALA A 71 9.79 -3.82 -2.32
C ALA A 71 9.97 -4.03 -3.83
N GLY A 72 10.57 -5.15 -4.24
CA GLY A 72 10.70 -5.54 -5.64
C GLY A 72 9.34 -5.71 -6.31
N ILE A 73 8.42 -6.45 -5.68
CA ILE A 73 7.04 -6.59 -6.16
C ILE A 73 6.39 -5.21 -6.29
N TYR A 74 6.51 -4.35 -5.28
CA TYR A 74 5.92 -3.02 -5.33
C TYR A 74 6.46 -2.19 -6.50
N GLY A 75 7.79 -2.22 -6.71
CA GLY A 75 8.43 -1.56 -7.85
C GLY A 75 7.86 -2.03 -9.19
N THR A 76 7.66 -3.34 -9.38
CA THR A 76 7.05 -3.86 -10.62
C THR A 76 5.62 -3.36 -10.84
N VAL A 77 4.81 -3.31 -9.78
CA VAL A 77 3.42 -2.82 -9.84
C VAL A 77 3.39 -1.32 -10.17
N VAL A 78 4.30 -0.53 -9.61
CA VAL A 78 4.43 0.90 -9.90
C VAL A 78 4.83 1.14 -11.36
N VAL A 79 5.81 0.39 -11.88
CA VAL A 79 6.20 0.50 -13.29
C VAL A 79 5.01 0.16 -14.20
N GLN A 80 4.26 -0.89 -13.90
CA GLN A 80 3.05 -1.23 -14.65
C GLN A 80 2.00 -0.11 -14.58
N ALA A 81 1.79 0.48 -13.41
CA ALA A 81 0.87 1.59 -13.23
C ALA A 81 1.28 2.82 -14.05
N CYS A 82 2.57 3.18 -14.02
CA CYS A 82 3.11 4.27 -14.81
C CYS A 82 2.90 4.03 -16.32
N LEU A 83 3.19 2.83 -16.82
CA LEU A 83 2.98 2.48 -18.22
C LEU A 83 1.50 2.56 -18.64
N VAL A 84 0.58 2.07 -17.79
CA VAL A 84 -0.86 2.14 -18.04
C VAL A 84 -1.36 3.60 -18.04
N LEU A 85 -0.89 4.42 -17.11
CA LEU A 85 -1.28 5.83 -17.00
C LEU A 85 -0.71 6.70 -18.13
N LEU A 86 0.51 6.41 -18.58
CA LEU A 86 1.18 7.13 -19.67
C LEU A 86 0.68 6.72 -21.07
N SER A 87 0.26 5.46 -21.26
CA SER A 87 -0.20 4.97 -22.57
C SER A 87 -1.54 5.56 -23.04
N LYS A 88 -2.37 6.11 -22.13
CA LYS A 88 -3.67 6.71 -22.48
C LYS A 88 -3.54 8.18 -22.92
N LYS A 89 -3.19 8.39 -24.20
CA LYS A 89 -2.92 9.71 -24.79
C LYS A 89 -4.15 10.62 -25.05
N ARG A 90 -5.41 10.20 -24.80
CA ARG A 90 -6.61 10.92 -25.33
C ARG A 90 -7.81 11.17 -24.41
N ARG A 91 -7.89 10.71 -23.16
CA ARG A 91 -9.03 11.05 -22.27
C ARG A 91 -8.56 11.51 -20.89
N GLY A 92 -8.79 12.79 -20.59
CA GLY A 92 -8.68 13.35 -19.24
C GLY A 92 -7.25 13.47 -18.68
N VAL A 93 -6.35 14.12 -19.43
CA VAL A 93 -4.92 14.29 -19.09
C VAL A 93 -4.69 14.70 -17.63
N ARG A 94 -5.48 15.65 -17.11
CA ARG A 94 -5.35 16.16 -15.73
C ARG A 94 -5.57 15.07 -14.67
N GLY A 95 -6.57 14.21 -14.85
CA GLY A 95 -6.87 13.16 -13.86
C GLY A 95 -5.83 12.04 -13.86
N SER A 96 -5.32 11.66 -15.03
CA SER A 96 -4.26 10.65 -15.13
C SER A 96 -2.96 11.17 -14.51
N GLN A 97 -2.60 12.44 -14.77
CA GLN A 97 -1.40 13.07 -14.21
C GLN A 97 -1.43 13.15 -12.68
N VAL A 98 -2.57 13.52 -12.08
CA VAL A 98 -2.71 13.56 -10.61
C VAL A 98 -2.53 12.17 -10.00
N ASN A 99 -3.15 11.14 -10.59
CA ASN A 99 -2.99 9.76 -10.11
C ASN A 99 -1.55 9.25 -10.29
N LEU A 100 -0.90 9.60 -11.41
CA LEU A 100 0.49 9.24 -11.66
C LEU A 100 1.43 9.90 -10.63
N ALA A 101 1.26 11.20 -10.40
CA ALA A 101 2.03 11.93 -9.41
C ALA A 101 1.85 11.34 -8.00
N ALA A 102 0.62 10.99 -7.62
CA ALA A 102 0.34 10.35 -6.34
C ALA A 102 1.03 8.97 -6.21
N VAL A 103 1.00 8.13 -7.26
CA VAL A 103 1.69 6.82 -7.25
C VAL A 103 3.20 6.99 -7.13
N ILE A 104 3.80 7.92 -7.88
CA ILE A 104 5.24 8.19 -7.81
C ILE A 104 5.62 8.72 -6.43
N ALA A 105 4.84 9.65 -5.87
CA ALA A 105 5.08 10.21 -4.55
C ALA A 105 5.00 9.12 -3.45
N MET A 106 3.96 8.28 -3.45
CA MET A 106 3.85 7.16 -2.51
C MET A 106 5.00 6.17 -2.63
N PHE A 107 5.42 5.86 -3.87
CA PHE A 107 6.54 4.96 -4.10
C PHE A 107 7.87 5.55 -3.61
N ALA A 108 8.12 6.83 -3.87
CA ALA A 108 9.31 7.53 -3.38
C ALA A 108 9.34 7.54 -1.85
N ILE A 109 8.23 7.88 -1.21
CA ILE A 109 8.11 7.88 0.25
C ILE A 109 8.37 6.48 0.83
N ALA A 110 7.71 5.44 0.29
CA ALA A 110 7.93 4.06 0.74
C ALA A 110 9.38 3.61 0.56
N THR A 111 10.04 4.02 -0.53
CA THR A 111 11.46 3.72 -0.78
C THR A 111 12.36 4.39 0.25
N VAL A 112 12.08 5.64 0.61
CA VAL A 112 12.80 6.35 1.68
C VAL A 112 12.61 5.66 3.02
N GLN A 113 11.39 5.22 3.36
CA GLN A 113 11.15 4.49 4.60
C GLN A 113 11.92 3.17 4.65
N TRP A 114 11.91 2.40 3.56
CA TRP A 114 12.69 1.18 3.47
C TRP A 114 14.20 1.43 3.63
N ALA A 115 14.71 2.53 3.06
CA ALA A 115 16.11 2.92 3.22
C ALA A 115 16.44 3.32 4.66
N LEU A 116 15.53 4.02 5.35
CA LEU A 116 15.67 4.37 6.77
C LEU A 116 15.63 3.13 7.67
N ASP A 117 14.76 2.16 7.39
CA ASP A 117 14.70 0.87 8.10
C ASP A 117 16.03 0.12 7.97
N LEU A 118 16.57 0.03 6.75
CA LEU A 118 17.85 -0.61 6.50
C LEU A 118 19.01 0.12 7.19
N ALA A 119 19.01 1.46 7.16
CA ALA A 119 20.00 2.26 7.85
C ALA A 119 19.94 2.06 9.37
N GLY A 120 18.74 2.05 9.95
CA GLY A 120 18.52 1.77 11.37
C GLY A 120 19.07 0.41 11.77
N PHE A 121 18.78 -0.64 11.00
CA PHE A 121 19.30 -1.98 11.25
C PHE A 121 20.84 -2.05 11.22
N ILE A 122 21.47 -1.39 10.24
CA ILE A 122 22.94 -1.37 10.11
C ILE A 122 23.57 -0.57 11.27
N ILE A 123 23.01 0.59 11.61
CA ILE A 123 23.52 1.45 12.69
C ILE A 123 23.38 0.74 14.04
N GLU A 124 22.23 0.14 14.33
CA GLU A 124 22.00 -0.61 15.57
C GLU A 124 23.02 -1.73 15.71
N GLY A 125 23.19 -2.57 14.68
CA GLY A 125 24.14 -3.67 14.72
C GLY A 125 25.60 -3.21 14.86
N LYS A 126 25.98 -2.12 14.18
CA LYS A 126 27.34 -1.57 14.27
C LYS A 126 27.62 -1.02 15.67
N MET A 127 26.72 -0.20 16.22
CA MET A 127 26.92 0.42 17.54
C MET A 127 26.87 -0.59 18.69
N THR A 128 26.05 -1.64 18.56
CA THR A 128 25.92 -2.64 19.62
C THR A 128 27.00 -3.74 19.58
N LEU A 129 27.44 -4.19 18.40
CA LEU A 129 28.42 -5.29 18.27
C LEU A 129 29.85 -4.84 17.99
N ILE A 130 30.07 -3.73 17.27
CA ILE A 130 31.39 -3.40 16.70
C ILE A 130 32.04 -2.24 17.45
N GLU A 131 31.30 -1.19 17.77
CA GLU A 131 31.84 -0.01 18.43
C GLU A 131 32.04 -0.24 19.93
N ASN A 132 33.21 0.20 20.45
CA ASN A 132 33.59 0.15 21.86
C ASN A 132 33.48 -1.25 22.51
N PRO A 133 34.19 -2.28 22.01
CA PRO A 133 34.03 -3.67 22.48
C PRO A 133 34.09 -3.80 24.02
N ASP A 134 34.87 -2.95 24.69
CA ASP A 134 35.09 -2.99 26.14
C ASP A 134 33.95 -2.39 27.00
N ALA A 135 33.02 -1.65 26.40
CA ALA A 135 31.89 -1.07 27.13
C ALA A 135 30.78 -2.11 27.41
N ASP A 136 30.09 -1.95 28.54
CA ASP A 136 28.93 -2.77 28.90
C ASP A 136 27.82 -2.67 27.84
N ILE A 137 27.12 -3.79 27.62
CA ILE A 137 26.07 -3.90 26.59
C ILE A 137 24.95 -2.89 26.85
N GLY A 138 24.62 -2.60 28.12
CA GLY A 138 23.58 -1.64 28.46
C GLY A 138 23.92 -0.23 28.00
N VAL A 139 25.18 0.19 28.15
CA VAL A 139 25.66 1.51 27.71
C VAL A 139 25.63 1.61 26.18
N LYS A 140 26.14 0.58 25.48
CA LYS A 140 26.12 0.52 24.01
C LYS A 140 24.71 0.59 23.44
N TYR A 141 23.79 -0.16 24.05
CA TYR A 141 22.39 -0.14 23.62
C TYR A 141 21.74 1.22 23.88
N GLY A 142 22.05 1.87 25.01
CA GLY A 142 21.64 3.24 25.31
C GLY A 142 22.05 4.22 24.22
N ASP A 143 23.33 4.22 23.84
CA ASP A 143 23.86 5.11 22.81
C ASP A 143 23.25 4.82 21.42
N ALA A 144 23.15 3.54 21.05
CA ALA A 144 22.53 3.12 19.80
C ALA A 144 21.05 3.54 19.73
N SER A 145 20.30 3.33 20.81
CA SER A 145 18.88 3.63 20.90
C SER A 145 18.61 5.12 20.66
N GLY A 146 19.45 6.03 21.19
CA GLY A 146 19.31 7.47 20.98
C GLY A 146 19.37 7.90 19.51
N VAL A 147 20.19 7.23 18.70
CA VAL A 147 20.27 7.49 17.25
C VAL A 147 19.09 6.86 16.51
N ILE A 148 18.76 5.61 16.86
CA ILE A 148 17.64 4.88 16.25
C ILE A 148 16.31 5.60 16.49
N PHE A 149 16.09 6.16 17.68
CA PHE A 149 14.87 6.89 17.99
C PHE A 149 14.64 8.07 17.06
N LYS A 150 15.69 8.81 16.67
CA LYS A 150 15.58 9.91 15.70
C LYS A 150 15.18 9.42 14.31
N ILE A 151 15.71 8.26 13.89
CA ILE A 151 15.36 7.62 12.61
C ILE A 151 13.90 7.19 12.63
N VAL A 152 13.46 6.51 13.69
CA VAL A 152 12.07 6.07 13.87
C VAL A 152 11.10 7.25 13.93
N ALA A 153 11.49 8.35 14.59
CA ALA A 153 10.71 9.58 14.63
C ALA A 153 10.49 10.17 13.23
N ALA A 154 11.58 10.29 12.46
CA ALA A 154 11.53 10.78 11.08
C ALA A 154 10.68 9.86 10.20
N GLN A 155 10.82 8.55 10.37
CA GLN A 155 10.02 7.56 9.65
C GLN A 155 8.52 7.68 9.95
N ALA A 156 8.14 7.91 11.21
CA ALA A 156 6.76 8.12 11.61
C ALA A 156 6.16 9.38 10.97
N ALA A 157 6.92 10.48 10.92
CA ALA A 157 6.48 11.70 10.21
C ALA A 157 6.29 11.44 8.71
N ILE A 158 7.28 10.81 8.06
CA ILE A 158 7.25 10.44 6.64
C ILE A 158 6.06 9.51 6.35
N TYR A 159 5.78 8.56 7.23
CA TYR A 159 4.63 7.66 7.15
C TYR A 159 3.31 8.43 7.21
N GLY A 160 3.22 9.41 8.10
CA GLY A 160 2.09 10.32 8.19
C GLY A 160 1.77 11.00 6.85
N TYR A 161 2.77 11.46 6.11
CA TYR A 161 2.55 12.06 4.78
C TYR A 161 2.04 11.04 3.75
N MET A 162 2.57 9.82 3.78
CA MET A 162 2.13 8.73 2.89
C MET A 162 0.64 8.40 3.12
N VAL A 163 0.25 8.24 4.38
CA VAL A 163 -1.09 7.83 4.77
C VAL A 163 -2.09 8.98 4.72
N GLY A 164 -1.75 10.13 5.30
CA GLY A 164 -2.67 11.25 5.47
C GLY A 164 -2.83 12.11 4.22
N VAL A 165 -1.76 12.34 3.47
CA VAL A 165 -1.81 13.26 2.32
C VAL A 165 -2.09 12.51 1.02
N ALA A 166 -1.22 11.57 0.66
CA ALA A 166 -1.27 10.95 -0.66
C ALA A 166 -2.43 9.96 -0.81
N ARG A 167 -2.64 9.11 0.20
CA ARG A 167 -3.66 8.05 0.15
C ARG A 167 -5.08 8.62 0.22
N ASP A 168 -5.39 9.43 1.23
CA ASP A 168 -6.73 9.99 1.41
C ASP A 168 -7.15 10.86 0.21
N ALA A 169 -6.19 11.55 -0.43
CA ALA A 169 -6.43 12.26 -1.69
C ALA A 169 -6.89 11.33 -2.84
N ILE A 170 -6.33 10.12 -2.94
CA ILE A 170 -6.76 9.12 -3.93
C ILE A 170 -8.19 8.64 -3.63
N ILE A 171 -8.53 8.43 -2.36
CA ILE A 171 -9.87 8.01 -1.94
C ILE A 171 -10.89 9.11 -2.30
N ILE A 172 -10.61 10.37 -1.96
CA ILE A 172 -11.46 11.51 -2.29
C ILE A 172 -11.58 11.68 -3.80
N HIS A 173 -10.48 11.57 -4.54
CA HIS A 173 -10.50 11.67 -6.00
C HIS A 173 -11.45 10.62 -6.63
N ARG A 174 -11.44 9.39 -6.11
CA ARG A 174 -12.34 8.32 -6.57
C ARG A 174 -13.78 8.59 -6.19
N ALA A 175 -14.02 8.99 -4.95
CA ALA A 175 -15.34 9.38 -4.49
C ALA A 175 -15.90 10.50 -5.38
N TRP A 176 -15.09 11.52 -5.70
CA TRP A 176 -15.47 12.62 -6.57
C TRP A 176 -15.87 12.18 -7.99
N LYS A 177 -15.25 11.11 -8.52
CA LYS A 177 -15.67 10.55 -9.82
C LYS A 177 -17.03 9.86 -9.78
N LEU A 178 -17.51 9.48 -8.59
CA LEU A 178 -18.83 8.89 -8.37
C LEU A 178 -19.94 9.94 -8.15
N LYS A 179 -19.66 11.23 -8.37
CA LYS A 179 -20.58 12.38 -8.19
C LYS A 179 -21.78 12.40 -9.17
N ALA A 180 -22.28 11.24 -9.58
CA ALA A 180 -23.53 11.11 -10.32
C ALA A 180 -24.77 11.46 -9.47
N THR A 181 -24.61 11.72 -8.16
CA THR A 181 -25.71 12.09 -7.25
C THR A 181 -25.52 13.49 -6.69
N HIS A 182 -26.60 14.29 -6.70
CA HIS A 182 -26.63 15.73 -6.38
C HIS A 182 -26.30 16.11 -4.91
N HIS A 183 -25.99 15.15 -4.04
CA HIS A 183 -25.80 15.41 -2.61
C HIS A 183 -24.34 15.81 -2.31
N VAL A 184 -24.05 17.10 -2.43
CA VAL A 184 -22.72 17.70 -2.15
C VAL A 184 -22.22 17.39 -0.73
N TRP A 185 -23.14 17.30 0.25
CA TRP A 185 -22.82 17.00 1.65
C TRP A 185 -22.11 15.66 1.88
N ILE A 186 -22.37 14.66 1.03
CA ILE A 186 -21.74 13.34 1.13
C ILE A 186 -20.22 13.44 0.92
N PHE A 187 -19.76 14.42 0.15
CA PHE A 187 -18.33 14.65 -0.11
C PHE A 187 -17.66 15.56 0.91
N ALA A 188 -18.41 16.38 1.63
CA ALA A 188 -17.85 17.28 2.64
C ALA A 188 -17.20 16.49 3.78
N VAL A 189 -17.79 15.37 4.20
CA VAL A 189 -17.29 14.58 5.33
C VAL A 189 -15.91 13.97 5.06
N PRO A 190 -15.65 13.23 3.96
CA PRO A 190 -14.31 12.73 3.67
C PRO A 190 -13.27 13.84 3.46
N CYS A 191 -13.66 14.98 2.86
CA CYS A 191 -12.77 16.12 2.69
C CYS A 191 -12.36 16.74 4.03
N LEU A 192 -13.30 16.87 4.98
CA LEU A 192 -13.01 17.38 6.32
C LEU A 192 -12.07 16.44 7.08
N LEU A 193 -12.32 15.12 7.00
CA LEU A 193 -11.44 14.12 7.61
C LEU A 193 -10.03 14.15 7.00
N TRP A 194 -9.91 14.33 5.69
CA TRP A 194 -8.62 14.48 5.02
C TRP A 194 -7.87 15.74 5.47
N LEU A 195 -8.55 16.88 5.59
CA LEU A 195 -7.95 18.09 6.16
C LEU A 195 -7.47 17.83 7.60
N GLY A 196 -8.23 17.07 8.39
CA GLY A 196 -7.82 16.58 9.70
C GLY A 196 -6.55 15.74 9.65
N SER A 197 -6.46 14.79 8.71
CA SER A 197 -5.24 13.99 8.47
C SER A 197 -4.03 14.88 8.15
N VAL A 198 -4.18 15.87 7.25
CA VAL A 198 -3.11 16.81 6.87
C VAL A 198 -2.62 17.60 8.08
N VAL A 199 -3.54 18.17 8.87
CA VAL A 199 -3.20 18.93 10.08
C VAL A 199 -2.49 18.03 11.08
N ALA A 200 -2.99 16.82 11.33
CA ALA A 200 -2.37 15.87 12.23
C ALA A 200 -0.95 15.49 11.79
N THR A 201 -0.71 15.28 10.49
CA THR A 201 0.63 15.02 9.95
C THR A 201 1.57 16.19 10.16
N LEU A 202 1.13 17.44 9.92
CA LEU A 202 1.96 18.62 10.16
C LEU A 202 2.32 18.78 11.64
N LEU A 203 1.36 18.55 12.54
CA LEU A 203 1.60 18.56 13.98
C LEU A 203 2.55 17.43 14.41
N LEU A 204 2.46 16.25 13.79
CA LEU A 204 3.38 15.15 14.04
C LEU A 204 4.81 15.52 13.61
N THR A 205 4.97 16.13 12.44
CA THR A 205 6.26 16.64 11.98
C THR A 205 6.83 17.68 12.93
N TYR A 206 5.99 18.59 13.45
CA TYR A 206 6.39 19.55 14.48
C TYR A 206 6.87 18.85 15.76
N CYS A 207 6.15 17.84 16.24
CA CYS A 207 6.56 17.05 17.40
C CYS A 207 7.91 16.33 17.18
N VAL A 208 8.10 15.73 16.01
CA VAL A 208 9.36 15.07 15.64
C VAL A 208 10.51 16.08 15.57
N ALA A 209 10.29 17.24 14.99
CA ALA A 209 11.32 18.27 14.82
C ALA A 209 11.72 18.95 16.14
N THR A 210 10.80 19.08 17.10
CA THR A 210 11.03 19.82 18.35
C THR A 210 11.50 18.94 19.49
N ILE A 211 10.97 17.73 19.63
CA ILE A 211 11.25 16.87 20.80
C ILE A 211 12.33 15.84 20.48
N GLY A 212 12.26 15.19 19.31
CA GLY A 212 13.31 14.35 18.72
C GLY A 212 13.84 13.12 19.50
N SER A 213 13.83 13.12 20.84
CA SER A 213 14.51 12.13 21.69
C SER A 213 13.60 11.33 22.62
N ASP A 214 12.39 11.78 22.94
CA ASP A 214 11.54 11.16 23.97
C ASP A 214 10.53 10.12 23.42
N ILE A 215 10.98 9.32 22.45
CA ILE A 215 10.16 8.26 21.85
C ILE A 215 10.57 6.92 22.47
N VAL A 216 9.62 6.25 23.12
CA VAL A 216 9.83 4.94 23.74
C VAL A 216 9.02 3.92 22.95
N LEU A 217 9.69 2.91 22.39
CA LEU A 217 9.09 1.88 21.53
C LEU A 217 8.24 2.45 20.37
N GLY A 218 8.64 3.58 19.79
CA GLY A 218 7.93 4.20 18.66
C GLY A 218 6.73 5.06 19.05
N ASN A 219 6.43 5.24 20.34
CA ASN A 219 5.38 6.13 20.82
C ASN A 219 5.95 7.33 21.60
N PHE A 220 5.35 8.50 21.40
CA PHE A 220 5.64 9.67 22.22
C PHE A 220 5.09 9.47 23.64
N THR A 221 5.97 9.57 24.64
CA THR A 221 5.57 9.53 26.06
C THR A 221 5.24 10.94 26.57
N HIS A 222 6.11 11.89 26.25
CA HIS A 222 5.99 13.30 26.62
C HIS A 222 6.26 14.22 25.41
N PRO A 223 5.59 15.37 25.31
CA PRO A 223 4.40 15.80 26.07
C PRO A 223 3.14 15.06 25.60
N ALA A 224 2.08 15.07 26.43
CA ALA A 224 0.80 14.42 26.12
C ALA A 224 0.18 14.89 24.78
N PHE A 225 0.48 16.13 24.38
CA PHE A 225 0.12 16.66 23.08
C PHE A 225 0.63 15.80 21.93
N CYS A 226 1.93 15.46 21.89
CA CYS A 226 2.52 14.69 20.79
C CYS A 226 2.03 13.24 20.77
N ARG A 227 1.77 12.65 21.93
CA ARG A 227 1.11 11.34 22.04
C ARG A 227 -0.28 11.36 21.42
N ASN A 228 -1.09 12.37 21.74
CA ASN A 228 -2.43 12.51 21.19
C ASN A 228 -2.40 12.79 19.69
N VAL A 229 -1.47 13.65 19.23
CA VAL A 229 -1.28 13.92 17.79
C VAL A 229 -0.91 12.63 17.05
N GLN A 230 0.01 11.83 17.57
CA GLN A 230 0.36 10.53 16.98
C GLN A 230 -0.87 9.62 16.89
N LEU A 231 -1.66 9.48 17.96
CA LEU A 231 -2.91 8.71 17.91
C LEU A 231 -3.86 9.23 16.82
N VAL A 232 -4.05 10.56 16.74
CA VAL A 232 -4.90 11.19 15.72
C VAL A 232 -4.39 10.88 14.31
N THR A 233 -3.07 10.80 14.08
CA THR A 233 -2.53 10.42 12.77
C THR A 233 -2.85 9.00 12.33
N TYR A 234 -3.19 8.09 13.25
CA TYR A 234 -3.69 6.75 12.90
C TYR A 234 -5.22 6.70 12.83
N VAL A 235 -5.90 7.40 13.74
CA VAL A 235 -7.38 7.42 13.83
C VAL A 235 -8.00 8.15 12.63
N MET A 236 -7.44 9.28 12.19
CA MET A 236 -8.01 10.05 11.08
C MET A 236 -8.06 9.24 9.77
N PRO A 237 -6.95 8.61 9.31
CA PRO A 237 -7.01 7.72 8.15
C PRO A 237 -7.96 6.53 8.33
N CYS A 238 -8.04 5.97 9.52
CA CYS A 238 -9.00 4.89 9.84
C CYS A 238 -10.45 5.38 9.63
N ALA A 239 -10.79 6.53 10.20
CA ALA A 239 -12.10 7.16 10.07
C ALA A 239 -12.42 7.55 8.61
N THR A 240 -11.49 8.19 7.90
CA THR A 240 -11.64 8.53 6.47
C THR A 240 -11.96 7.28 5.65
N THR A 241 -11.28 6.18 5.93
CA THR A 241 -11.49 4.90 5.24
C THR A 241 -12.84 4.30 5.55
N ALA A 242 -13.23 4.26 6.82
CA ALA A 242 -14.51 3.72 7.26
C ALA A 242 -15.67 4.48 6.61
N VAL A 243 -15.62 5.82 6.67
CA VAL A 243 -16.64 6.69 6.08
C VAL A 243 -16.67 6.53 4.57
N ALA A 244 -15.53 6.60 3.88
CA ALA A 244 -15.47 6.44 2.43
C ALA A 244 -16.00 5.07 1.98
N THR A 245 -15.62 3.99 2.68
CA THR A 245 -16.07 2.63 2.38
C THR A 245 -17.57 2.48 2.61
N ALA A 246 -18.11 3.03 3.70
CA ALA A 246 -19.54 3.04 3.97
C ALA A 246 -20.33 3.80 2.90
N LEU A 247 -19.81 4.95 2.45
CA LEU A 247 -20.43 5.74 1.38
C LEU A 247 -20.42 5.00 0.03
N ILE A 248 -19.30 4.40 -0.35
CA ILE A 248 -19.20 3.58 -1.57
C ILE A 248 -20.15 2.37 -1.47
N GLY A 249 -20.22 1.72 -0.31
CA GLY A 249 -21.12 0.61 -0.03
C GLY A 249 -22.59 1.00 -0.15
N ALA A 250 -22.99 2.15 0.43
CA ALA A 250 -24.34 2.67 0.30
C ALA A 250 -24.71 2.98 -1.17
N MET A 251 -23.78 3.54 -1.94
CA MET A 251 -23.97 3.75 -3.38
C MET A 251 -24.11 2.44 -4.15
N ALA A 252 -23.29 1.43 -3.83
CA ALA A 252 -23.40 0.10 -4.42
C ALA A 252 -24.76 -0.53 -4.11
N LEU A 253 -25.23 -0.45 -2.85
CA LEU A 253 -26.55 -0.95 -2.45
C LEU A 253 -27.68 -0.22 -3.20
N LYS A 254 -27.61 1.11 -3.34
CA LYS A 254 -28.59 1.88 -4.10
C LYS A 254 -28.60 1.44 -5.58
N PHE A 255 -27.44 1.28 -6.19
CA PHE A 255 -27.31 0.79 -7.57
C PHE A 255 -27.91 -0.62 -7.75
N ALA A 256 -27.68 -1.52 -6.79
CA ALA A 256 -28.27 -2.85 -6.79
C ALA A 256 -29.81 -2.80 -6.65
N ARG A 257 -30.34 -1.92 -5.80
CA ARG A 257 -31.79 -1.73 -5.62
C ARG A 257 -32.46 -1.16 -6.86
N THR A 258 -31.92 -0.09 -7.45
CA THR A 258 -32.44 0.50 -8.70
C THR A 258 -32.44 -0.50 -9.84
N ARG A 259 -31.43 -1.38 -9.92
CA ARG A 259 -31.41 -2.44 -10.93
C ARG A 259 -32.48 -3.50 -10.70
N LYS A 260 -32.74 -3.88 -9.44
CA LYS A 260 -33.81 -4.82 -9.09
C LYS A 260 -35.20 -4.27 -9.44
N SER A 261 -35.44 -2.97 -9.26
CA SER A 261 -36.73 -2.36 -9.60
C SER A 261 -36.98 -2.31 -11.11
N ILE A 262 -35.95 -2.04 -11.91
CA ILE A 262 -36.06 -2.03 -13.39
C ILE A 262 -36.19 -3.46 -13.93
N GLY A 263 -35.41 -4.40 -13.41
CA GLY A 263 -35.41 -5.80 -13.85
C GLY A 263 -36.69 -6.60 -13.52
N HIS A 264 -37.61 -6.03 -12.73
CA HIS A 264 -38.91 -6.66 -12.49
C HIS A 264 -39.89 -6.48 -13.66
N VAL A 265 -39.65 -5.50 -14.54
CA VAL A 265 -40.49 -5.21 -15.72
C VAL A 265 -40.13 -6.10 -16.91
N ASP A 266 -38.85 -6.47 -17.08
CA ASP A 266 -38.38 -7.29 -18.21
C ASP A 266 -38.37 -8.81 -17.96
N ARG A 267 -38.89 -9.26 -16.82
CA ARG A 267 -38.75 -10.66 -16.36
C ARG A 267 -39.65 -11.68 -17.07
N VAL A 268 -40.43 -11.28 -18.07
CA VAL A 268 -41.37 -12.17 -18.77
C VAL A 268 -40.72 -12.91 -19.96
N SER A 269 -39.56 -12.50 -20.49
CA SER A 269 -39.19 -12.98 -21.84
C SER A 269 -37.80 -13.56 -22.08
N SER A 270 -36.92 -13.78 -21.10
CA SER A 270 -35.63 -14.42 -21.42
C SER A 270 -34.90 -15.06 -20.25
N VAL A 271 -34.70 -16.38 -20.34
CA VAL A 271 -33.73 -17.18 -19.59
C VAL A 271 -32.32 -16.85 -20.10
N GLY A 272 -31.93 -15.58 -20.00
CA GLY A 272 -30.64 -15.04 -20.41
C GLY A 272 -29.79 -14.75 -19.18
N THR A 273 -28.55 -15.24 -19.16
CA THR A 273 -27.55 -14.95 -18.12
C THR A 273 -27.47 -13.45 -17.85
N VAL A 274 -27.85 -13.02 -16.65
CA VAL A 274 -27.83 -11.61 -16.24
C VAL A 274 -26.40 -11.10 -16.34
N HIS A 275 -26.05 -10.41 -17.44
CA HIS A 275 -24.74 -9.78 -17.58
C HIS A 275 -24.58 -8.72 -16.49
N LYS A 276 -23.72 -9.01 -15.51
CA LYS A 276 -23.35 -8.06 -14.47
C LYS A 276 -22.55 -6.93 -15.12
N SER A 277 -23.02 -5.69 -14.99
CA SER A 277 -22.31 -4.52 -15.51
C SER A 277 -20.89 -4.47 -14.92
N PRO A 278 -19.84 -4.19 -15.71
CA PRO A 278 -18.47 -4.08 -15.23
C PRO A 278 -18.31 -3.10 -14.04
N ALA A 279 -19.14 -2.05 -13.99
CA ALA A 279 -19.13 -1.07 -12.91
C ALA A 279 -19.49 -1.68 -11.54
N TRP A 280 -20.36 -2.70 -11.51
CA TRP A 280 -20.73 -3.40 -10.28
C TRP A 280 -19.53 -4.09 -9.63
N TYR A 281 -18.71 -4.77 -10.44
CA TYR A 281 -17.51 -5.45 -9.95
C TYR A 281 -16.48 -4.47 -9.42
N VAL A 282 -16.32 -3.32 -10.07
CA VAL A 282 -15.41 -2.27 -9.59
C VAL A 282 -15.89 -1.73 -8.24
N LEU A 283 -17.18 -1.43 -8.09
CA LEU A 283 -17.73 -0.97 -6.81
C LEU A 283 -17.57 -2.00 -5.70
N LEU A 284 -17.90 -3.27 -5.97
CA LEU A 284 -17.75 -4.35 -4.99
C LEU A 284 -16.29 -4.51 -4.57
N LEU A 285 -15.38 -4.52 -5.54
CA LEU A 285 -13.95 -4.59 -5.28
C LEU A 285 -13.50 -3.40 -4.44
N LEU A 286 -13.95 -2.18 -4.70
CA LEU A 286 -13.64 -0.99 -3.89
C LEU A 286 -14.13 -1.11 -2.45
N VAL A 287 -15.30 -1.71 -2.20
CA VAL A 287 -15.85 -1.90 -0.85
C VAL A 287 -15.06 -2.97 -0.10
N GLU A 288 -14.87 -4.14 -0.69
CA GLU A 288 -14.15 -5.27 -0.08
C GLU A 288 -12.72 -4.86 0.28
N SER A 289 -12.06 -4.21 -0.67
CA SER A 289 -10.72 -3.69 -0.50
C SER A 289 -10.69 -2.59 0.58
N GLY A 290 -11.68 -1.68 0.61
CA GLY A 290 -11.81 -0.65 1.64
C GLY A 290 -11.97 -1.20 3.06
N VAL A 291 -12.69 -2.31 3.22
CA VAL A 291 -12.82 -3.02 4.51
C VAL A 291 -11.48 -3.57 4.99
N LEU A 292 -10.71 -4.22 4.11
CA LEU A 292 -9.37 -4.71 4.45
C LEU A 292 -8.46 -3.57 4.93
N TYR A 293 -8.57 -2.41 4.29
CA TYR A 293 -7.85 -1.21 4.68
C TYR A 293 -8.27 -0.66 6.04
N PHE A 294 -9.58 -0.63 6.29
CA PHE A 294 -10.10 -0.20 7.58
C PHE A 294 -9.56 -1.10 8.70
N LEU A 295 -9.60 -2.43 8.52
CA LEU A 295 -9.06 -3.39 9.49
C LEU A 295 -7.57 -3.18 9.72
N PHE A 296 -6.81 -2.91 8.66
CA PHE A 296 -5.39 -2.64 8.77
C PHE A 296 -5.07 -1.41 9.63
N PHE A 297 -5.79 -0.29 9.44
CA PHE A 297 -5.62 0.90 10.28
C PHE A 297 -6.18 0.70 11.68
N LEU A 298 -7.23 -0.11 11.83
CA LEU A 298 -7.76 -0.45 13.13
C LEU A 298 -6.72 -1.18 13.98
N ILE A 299 -5.92 -2.08 13.40
CA ILE A 299 -4.81 -2.74 14.10
C ILE A 299 -3.79 -1.70 14.61
N GLN A 300 -3.42 -0.73 13.78
CA GLN A 300 -2.50 0.34 14.18
C GLN A 300 -3.08 1.23 15.30
N VAL A 301 -4.38 1.53 15.25
CA VAL A 301 -5.06 2.29 16.32
C VAL A 301 -5.08 1.49 17.63
N ILE A 302 -5.32 0.17 17.56
CA ILE A 302 -5.34 -0.72 18.72
C ILE A 302 -3.96 -0.82 19.37
N GLU A 303 -2.89 -0.84 18.58
CA GLU A 303 -1.51 -0.90 19.08
C GLU A 303 -1.16 0.27 20.00
N VAL A 304 -1.60 1.48 19.64
CA VAL A 304 -1.31 2.70 20.41
C VAL A 304 -2.01 2.69 21.78
N ALA A 305 -2.98 1.80 22.01
CA ALA A 305 -3.60 1.65 23.31
C ALA A 305 -2.59 1.11 24.35
N PRO A 306 -2.37 1.79 25.50
CA PRO A 306 -1.36 1.39 26.48
C PRO A 306 -1.52 -0.05 26.99
N VAL A 307 -2.76 -0.51 27.14
CA VAL A 307 -3.06 -1.88 27.59
C VAL A 307 -2.52 -2.92 26.61
N VAL A 308 -2.73 -2.70 25.32
CA VAL A 308 -2.25 -3.59 24.26
C VAL A 308 -0.74 -3.51 24.15
N HIS A 309 -0.18 -2.31 24.20
CA HIS A 309 1.25 -2.08 24.16
C HIS A 309 1.98 -2.83 25.28
N ASN A 310 1.52 -2.71 26.53
CA ASN A 310 2.11 -3.40 27.68
C ASN A 310 2.02 -4.93 27.53
N TRP A 311 0.91 -5.42 26.98
CA TRP A 311 0.74 -6.84 26.70
C TRP A 311 1.67 -7.34 25.59
N LEU A 312 1.89 -6.56 24.52
CA LEU A 312 2.87 -6.86 23.48
C LEU A 312 4.29 -6.88 24.04
N ALA A 313 4.64 -5.88 24.87
CA ALA A 313 5.96 -5.78 25.48
C ALA A 313 6.27 -6.98 26.41
N ALA A 314 5.25 -7.53 27.08
CA ALA A 314 5.40 -8.72 27.91
C ALA A 314 5.62 -10.02 27.09
N ASN A 315 5.34 -10.01 25.79
CA ASN A 315 5.39 -11.20 24.93
C ASN A 315 6.38 -11.01 23.76
N ALA A 316 7.62 -11.47 23.94
CA ALA A 316 8.71 -11.27 22.96
C ALA A 316 8.35 -11.75 21.53
N GLY A 317 7.71 -12.91 21.40
CA GLY A 317 7.30 -13.45 20.09
C GLY A 317 6.24 -12.59 19.39
N LEU A 318 5.28 -12.07 20.15
CA LEU A 318 4.24 -11.19 19.62
C LEU A 318 4.81 -9.81 19.27
N SER A 319 5.67 -9.26 20.13
CA SER A 319 6.39 -8.01 19.84
C SER A 319 7.21 -8.14 18.55
N LEU A 320 7.89 -9.27 18.32
CA LEU A 320 8.62 -9.51 17.08
C LEU A 320 7.69 -9.58 15.86
N ALA A 321 6.61 -10.37 15.95
CA ALA A 321 5.63 -10.50 14.86
C ALA A 321 4.99 -9.15 14.52
N PHE A 322 4.70 -8.34 15.53
CA PHE A 322 4.13 -7.01 15.36
C PHE A 322 5.13 -6.03 14.73
N LYS A 323 6.39 -6.03 15.16
CA LYS A 323 7.45 -5.25 14.48
C LYS A 323 7.54 -5.61 13.00
N MET A 324 7.53 -6.91 12.67
CA MET A 324 7.51 -7.37 11.27
C MET A 324 6.28 -6.88 10.51
N PHE A 325 5.11 -6.86 11.16
CA PHE A 325 3.88 -6.28 10.58
C PHE A 325 4.04 -4.79 10.30
N VAL A 326 4.56 -3.99 11.24
CA VAL A 326 4.80 -2.55 11.03
C VAL A 326 5.79 -2.31 9.89
N TYR A 327 6.88 -3.10 9.80
CA TYR A 327 7.81 -2.99 8.67
C TYR A 327 7.15 -3.29 7.32
N ALA A 328 6.30 -4.32 7.25
CA ALA A 328 5.58 -4.64 6.02
C ALA A 328 4.47 -3.64 5.70
N SER A 329 3.98 -2.91 6.71
CA SER A 329 2.81 -2.06 6.64
C SER A 329 2.95 -0.93 5.61
N SER A 330 4.13 -0.29 5.55
CA SER A 330 4.46 0.80 4.62
C SER A 330 4.32 0.36 3.17
N VAL A 331 4.82 -0.84 2.85
CA VAL A 331 4.75 -1.43 1.50
C VAL A 331 3.30 -1.77 1.14
N PHE A 332 2.54 -2.37 2.05
CA PHE A 332 1.13 -2.68 1.80
C PHE A 332 0.30 -1.43 1.52
N ILE A 333 0.52 -0.37 2.29
CA ILE A 333 -0.17 0.91 2.09
C ILE A 333 0.08 1.49 0.71
N GLY A 334 1.29 1.33 0.16
CA GLY A 334 1.63 1.84 -1.17
C GLY A 334 1.20 0.93 -2.33
N ILE A 335 1.33 -0.39 -2.19
CA ILE A 335 1.01 -1.37 -3.23
C ILE A 335 -0.46 -1.25 -3.62
N TYR A 336 -1.35 -1.22 -2.64
CA TYR A 336 -2.75 -1.45 -2.95
C TYR A 336 -3.45 -0.28 -3.66
N PRO A 337 -3.24 1.01 -3.32
CA PRO A 337 -3.86 2.10 -4.07
C PRO A 337 -3.36 2.08 -5.51
N THR A 338 -2.11 1.65 -5.72
CA THR A 338 -1.50 1.45 -7.04
C THR A 338 -2.22 0.34 -7.81
N ILE A 339 -2.42 -0.85 -7.22
CA ILE A 339 -3.20 -1.94 -7.83
C ILE A 339 -4.61 -1.45 -8.19
N LEU A 340 -5.28 -0.75 -7.27
CA LEU A 340 -6.60 -0.22 -7.53
C LEU A 340 -6.62 0.80 -8.67
N ILE A 341 -5.57 1.62 -8.85
CA ILE A 341 -5.45 2.57 -9.97
C ILE A 341 -5.31 1.81 -11.28
N VAL A 342 -4.48 0.76 -11.32
CA VAL A 342 -4.28 -0.11 -12.49
C VAL A 342 -5.57 -0.83 -12.86
N LEU A 343 -6.27 -1.42 -11.88
CA LEU A 343 -7.52 -2.12 -12.09
C LEU A 343 -8.62 -1.18 -12.58
N ALA A 344 -8.74 0.01 -11.99
CA ALA A 344 -9.69 1.01 -12.45
C ALA A 344 -9.39 1.41 -13.90
N HIS A 345 -8.14 1.72 -14.24
CA HIS A 345 -7.78 2.19 -15.58
C HIS A 345 -7.85 1.10 -16.66
N SER A 346 -7.55 -0.15 -16.32
CA SER A 346 -7.56 -1.28 -17.26
C SER A 346 -8.98 -1.72 -17.65
N ARG A 347 -9.98 -1.55 -16.78
CA ARG A 347 -11.39 -1.89 -17.07
C ARG A 347 -12.12 -0.85 -17.93
N TYR A 348 -11.64 0.39 -17.96
CA TYR A 348 -12.14 1.45 -18.85
C TYR A 348 -11.30 1.61 -20.13
N ALA A 349 -10.41 0.65 -20.44
CA ALA A 349 -9.64 0.61 -21.69
C ALA A 349 -10.33 -0.33 -22.67
#